data_AF-A0A401QFE0-F1
#
_entry.id   AF-A0A401QFE0-F1
#
_cell.length_a   1.000
_cell.length_b   1.000
_cell.length_c   1.000
_cell.angle_alpha   90.00
_cell.angle_beta   90.00
_cell.angle_gamma   90.00
#
_symmetry.space_group_name_H-M   'P 1'
#
loop_
_entity.id
_entity.type
_entity.pdbx_description
1 polymer ?
#
loop_
_entity_poly.entity_id
_entity_poly.type
_entity_poly.pdbx_seq_one_letter_code
_entity_poly.pdbx_strand_id
1 'polypeptide(L)'
;MDYSLLVGVHNMDTASRERLSEGLLGGTDTRRPVGQRALYSTAVEAIQGESRLGGTGDTDELMGGIPARNSKGERLMLYIGIIDILQSY
;
A
#
# COMPACT_ATOMS: atom_id res chain seq x y z
N MET A 1 -34.55 -6.19 14.90
CA MET A 1 -33.23 -5.58 15.21
C MET A 1 -32.38 -5.96 14.03
N ASP A 2 -32.33 -5.09 13.03
CA ASP A 2 -31.95 -5.47 11.67
C ASP A 2 -30.69 -4.67 11.25
N TYR A 3 -29.74 -4.55 12.18
CA TYR A 3 -28.44 -3.95 11.89
C TYR A 3 -27.49 -5.01 11.32
N SER A 4 -26.53 -4.55 10.53
CA SER A 4 -25.52 -5.40 9.89
C SER A 4 -24.12 -5.01 10.33
N LEU A 5 -23.19 -5.97 10.21
CA LEU A 5 -21.77 -5.71 10.34
C LEU A 5 -21.16 -5.50 8.95
N LEU A 6 -20.69 -4.28 8.68
CA LEU A 6 -19.90 -3.99 7.49
C LEU A 6 -18.44 -4.39 7.77
N VAL A 7 -17.87 -5.18 6.87
CA VAL A 7 -16.46 -5.61 6.95
C VAL A 7 -15.74 -5.24 5.66
N GLY A 8 -14.82 -4.29 5.74
CA GLY A 8 -13.85 -3.99 4.69
C GLY A 8 -12.61 -4.87 4.83
N VAL A 9 -12.15 -5.47 3.74
CA VAL A 9 -10.96 -6.33 3.71
C VAL A 9 -9.93 -5.73 2.76
N HIS A 10 -8.78 -5.31 3.29
CA HIS A 10 -7.66 -4.85 2.48
C HIS A 10 -6.56 -5.92 2.45
N ASN A 11 -6.26 -6.45 1.27
CA ASN A 11 -5.17 -7.43 1.10
C ASN A 11 -3.85 -6.71 0.81
N MET A 12 -3.00 -6.64 1.83
CA MET A 12 -1.75 -5.88 1.78
C MET A 12 -0.73 -6.52 0.84
N ASP A 13 -0.72 -7.85 0.73
CA ASP A 13 0.19 -8.56 -0.18
C ASP A 13 -0.18 -8.25 -1.64
N THR A 14 -1.47 -8.22 -1.95
CA THR A 14 -1.95 -7.84 -3.30
C THR A 14 -1.61 -6.39 -3.61
N ALA A 15 -1.90 -5.47 -2.68
CA ALA A 15 -1.60 -4.05 -2.84
C ALA A 15 -0.09 -3.78 -3.01
N SER A 16 0.76 -4.50 -2.26
CA SER A 16 2.21 -4.37 -2.38
C SER A 16 2.74 -4.81 -3.75
N ARG A 17 2.19 -5.90 -4.30
CA ARG A 17 2.56 -6.42 -5.63
C ARG A 17 2.14 -5.47 -6.74
N GLU A 18 0.95 -4.87 -6.65
CA GLU A 18 0.46 -3.89 -7.62
C GLU A 18 1.36 -2.64 -7.67
N ARG A 19 1.71 -2.07 -6.52
CA ARG A 19 2.64 -0.93 -6.42
C ARG A 19 4.01 -1.22 -7.05
N LEU A 20 4.53 -2.43 -6.83
CA LEU A 20 5.79 -2.88 -7.45
C LEU A 20 5.68 -2.98 -8.99
N SER A 21 4.54 -3.44 -9.51
CA SER A 21 4.31 -3.55 -10.94
C SER A 21 4.14 -2.20 -11.64
N GLU A 22 3.49 -1.23 -10.98
CA GLU A 22 3.36 0.15 -11.49
C GLU A 22 4.70 0.86 -11.54
N GLY A 23 5.60 0.61 -10.57
CA GLY A 23 6.96 1.15 -10.57
C GLY A 23 7.85 0.64 -11.72
N LEU A 24 7.54 -0.51 -12.31
CA LEU A 24 8.31 -1.10 -13.41
C LEU A 24 7.99 -0.49 -14.78
N LEU A 25 6.80 0.13 -14.93
CA LEU A 25 6.34 0.75 -16.19
C LEU A 25 6.80 2.20 -16.39
N GLY A 26 7.43 2.82 -15.37
CA GLY A 26 7.97 4.18 -15.44
C GLY A 26 9.41 4.30 -15.98
N GLY A 27 10.01 3.21 -16.46
CA GLY A 27 11.45 3.08 -16.71
C GLY A 27 11.91 3.16 -18.17
N THR A 28 11.18 3.82 -19.08
CA THR A 28 11.61 3.93 -20.49
C THR A 28 11.69 5.38 -20.97
N ASP A 29 12.83 6.03 -20.72
CA ASP A 29 13.37 7.04 -21.66
C ASP A 29 14.90 6.91 -21.76
N THR A 30 15.31 5.87 -22.48
CA THR A 30 16.70 5.70 -22.93
C THR A 30 16.98 6.72 -24.04
N ARG A 31 17.68 7.83 -23.73
CA ARG A 31 18.68 8.51 -24.59
C ARG A 31 19.08 9.88 -24.03
N ARG A 32 20.06 9.96 -23.13
CA ARG A 32 20.83 11.20 -22.88
C ARG A 32 22.33 10.92 -22.62
N PRO A 33 23.23 11.82 -23.07
CA PRO A 33 24.62 11.52 -23.44
C PRO A 33 25.58 11.23 -22.28
N VAL A 34 26.65 10.50 -22.63
CA VAL A 34 27.75 10.05 -21.76
C VAL A 34 28.49 11.26 -21.17
N GLY A 35 28.36 11.52 -19.87
CA GLY A 35 29.18 12.56 -19.22
C GLY A 35 28.85 12.90 -17.76
N GLN A 36 27.63 12.67 -17.28
CA GLN A 36 27.26 12.90 -15.88
C GLN A 36 26.40 11.74 -15.40
N ARG A 37 27.01 10.78 -14.69
CA ARG A 37 26.24 9.78 -13.92
C ARG A 37 25.78 10.48 -12.65
N ALA A 38 24.69 11.23 -12.74
CA ALA A 38 23.90 11.53 -11.55
C ALA A 38 23.47 10.17 -11.00
N LEU A 39 23.82 9.88 -9.73
CA LEU A 39 23.45 8.61 -9.09
C LEU A 39 21.93 8.40 -9.09
N TYR A 40 21.18 9.50 -9.14
CA TYR A 40 19.72 9.55 -9.22
C TYR A 40 19.33 10.61 -10.25
N SER A 41 18.47 10.26 -11.20
CA SER A 41 18.11 11.11 -12.33
C SER A 41 16.85 11.94 -12.07
N THR A 42 16.08 11.62 -11.03
CA THR A 42 14.91 12.39 -10.58
C THR A 42 14.95 12.65 -9.08
N ALA A 43 14.34 13.75 -8.64
CA ALA A 43 14.24 14.10 -7.22
C ALA A 43 13.54 12.99 -6.40
N VAL A 44 12.55 12.32 -7.00
CA VAL A 44 11.85 11.19 -6.38
C VAL A 44 12.78 9.99 -6.17
N GLU A 45 13.64 9.68 -7.15
CA GLU A 45 14.65 8.62 -7.06
C GLU A 45 15.72 8.92 -5.99
N ALA A 46 16.10 10.19 -5.83
CA ALA A 46 17.03 10.62 -4.78
C ALA A 46 16.45 10.50 -3.36
N ILE A 47 15.16 10.79 -3.18
CA ILE A 47 14.49 10.68 -1.87
C ILE A 47 14.29 9.20 -1.48
N GLN A 48 14.01 8.33 -2.44
CA GLN A 48 13.76 6.91 -2.18
C GLN A 48 15.04 6.06 -2.14
N GLY A 49 16.14 6.53 -2.75
CA GLY A 49 17.42 5.82 -2.83
C GLY A 49 18.11 5.54 -1.49
N GLU A 50 17.86 6.37 -0.45
CA GLU A 50 18.42 6.18 0.89
C GLU A 50 17.54 5.30 1.82
N SER A 51 16.31 4.97 1.43
CA SER A 51 15.37 4.19 2.25
C SER A 51 15.50 2.67 2.09
N ARG A 52 16.69 2.16 1.76
CA ARG A 52 16.98 0.71 1.79
C ARG A 52 17.28 0.16 3.20
N LEU A 53 17.19 1.02 4.23
CA LEU A 53 17.36 0.67 5.64
C LEU A 53 16.19 1.22 6.46
N GLY A 54 15.02 0.59 6.33
CA GLY A 54 13.81 0.98 7.08
C GLY A 54 12.64 1.03 6.13
N GLY A 55 11.73 0.06 6.28
CA GLY A 55 10.70 -0.24 5.31
C GLY A 55 9.78 0.93 5.02
N THR A 56 9.04 0.77 3.93
CA THR A 56 7.74 1.39 3.69
C THR A 56 6.71 0.98 4.77
N GLY A 57 7.07 1.12 6.04
CA GLY A 57 6.16 1.15 7.18
C GLY A 57 5.80 2.61 7.40
N ASP A 58 4.51 2.91 7.41
CA ASP A 58 3.90 3.80 8.42
C ASP A 58 2.56 4.38 7.93
N THR A 59 2.22 4.35 6.64
CA THR A 59 0.85 4.71 6.24
C THR A 59 -0.18 3.65 6.62
N ASP A 60 0.17 2.36 6.57
CA ASP A 60 -0.75 1.28 6.96
C ASP A 60 -0.88 1.12 8.49
N GLU A 61 0.14 1.46 9.28
CA GLU A 61 0.02 1.49 10.75
C GLU A 61 -0.86 2.65 11.23
N LEU A 62 -0.87 3.77 10.50
CA LEU A 62 -1.76 4.91 10.79
C LEU A 62 -3.24 4.62 10.49
N MET A 63 -3.57 3.60 9.69
CA MET A 63 -4.93 3.42 9.17
C MET A 63 -5.91 2.74 10.17
N GLY A 64 -5.48 2.37 11.38
CA GLY A 64 -6.40 1.98 12.47
C GLY A 64 -7.22 0.70 12.25
N GLY A 65 -6.79 -0.18 11.32
CA GLY A 65 -7.44 -1.46 11.04
C GLY A 65 -6.96 -2.60 11.96
N ILE A 66 -7.66 -3.73 11.90
CA ILE A 66 -7.32 -4.94 12.67
C ILE A 66 -6.44 -5.86 11.81
N PRO A 67 -5.19 -6.16 12.22
CA PRO A 67 -4.32 -7.06 11.48
C PRO A 67 -4.84 -8.50 11.51
N ALA A 68 -4.88 -9.13 10.34
CA ALA A 68 -5.35 -10.50 10.16
C ALA A 68 -4.54 -11.25 9.09
N ARG A 69 -4.78 -12.56 9.00
CA ARG A 69 -4.25 -13.42 7.93
C ARG A 69 -5.35 -14.28 7.34
N ASN A 70 -5.30 -14.53 6.04
CA ASN A 70 -6.21 -15.50 5.42
C ASN A 70 -5.68 -16.94 5.55
N SER A 71 -6.44 -17.92 5.06
CA SER A 71 -6.06 -19.35 5.06
C SER A 71 -4.80 -19.67 4.25
N LYS A 72 -4.40 -18.79 3.33
CA LYS A 72 -3.14 -18.88 2.56
C LYS A 72 -1.96 -18.19 3.26
N GLY A 73 -2.19 -17.55 4.41
CA GLY A 73 -1.18 -16.82 5.17
C GLY A 73 -0.93 -15.39 4.70
N GLU A 74 -1.68 -14.87 3.73
CA GLU A 74 -1.52 -13.50 3.22
C GLU A 74 -1.91 -12.46 4.28
N ARG A 75 -1.21 -11.33 4.29
CA ARG A 75 -1.45 -10.22 5.23
C ARG A 75 -2.69 -9.44 4.83
N LEU A 76 -3.65 -9.37 5.74
CA LEU A 76 -4.88 -8.60 5.59
C LEU A 76 -4.99 -7.51 6.66
N MET A 77 -5.66 -6.43 6.30
CA MET A 77 -6.11 -5.39 7.22
C MET A 77 -7.64 -5.32 7.18
N LEU A 78 -8.29 -5.54 8.32
CA LEU A 78 -9.75 -5.56 8.44
C LEU A 78 -10.28 -4.25 9.03
N TYR A 79 -11.39 -3.77 8.46
CA TYR A 79 -12.14 -2.62 8.94
C TYR A 79 -13.56 -3.06 9.25
N ILE A 80 -14.04 -2.81 10.45
CA ILE A 80 -15.33 -3.33 10.91
C ILE A 80 -16.17 -2.18 11.43
N GLY A 81 -17.45 -2.15 11.07
CA GLY A 81 -18.41 -1.17 11.59
C GLY A 81 -19.83 -1.75 11.64
N ILE A 82 -20.62 -1.32 12.62
CA ILE A 82 -22.06 -1.63 12.66
C ILE A 82 -22.79 -0.57 11.83
N ILE A 83 -23.68 -1.00 10.95
CA ILE A 83 -24.47 -0.13 10.07
C ILE A 83 -25.97 -0.30 10.34
N ASP A 84 -26.78 0.61 9.79
CA ASP A 84 -28.24 0.57 9.83
C ASP A 84 -28.85 0.56 11.24
N ILE A 85 -28.19 1.22 12.19
CA ILE A 85 -28.56 1.22 13.62
C ILE A 85 -29.75 2.10 13.98
N LEU A 86 -30.30 2.88 13.04
CA LEU A 86 -31.36 3.86 13.33
C LEU A 86 -32.78 3.29 13.15
N GLN A 87 -32.91 2.03 12.74
CA GLN A 87 -34.20 1.37 12.58
C GLN A 87 -34.70 0.88 13.96
N SER A 88 -35.53 1.69 14.63
CA SER A 88 -36.27 1.29 15.84
C SER A 88 -37.68 0.82 15.46
N TYR A 89 -38.17 -0.21 16.15
CA TYR A 89 -39.55 -0.69 16.05
C TYR A 89 -40.51 0.22 16.81
#